data_AF-A0A0C9Y6K4-F1
#
_entry.id   AF-A0A0C9Y6K4-F1
#
_cell.length_a   1.000
_cell.length_b   1.000
_cell.length_c   1.000
_cell.angle_alpha   90.00
_cell.angle_beta   90.00
_cell.angle_gamma   90.00
#
_symmetry.space_group_name_H-M   'P 1'
#
loop_
_entity.id
_entity.type
_entity.pdbx_description
1 polymer ?
#
loop_
_entity_poly.entity_id
_entity_poly.type
_entity_poly.pdbx_seq_one_letter_code
_entity_poly.pdbx_strand_id
1 'polypeptide(L)'
;MKAESSASETISEGEEFLPEFCIENWPCEHDVAKEARNQMIDEFHVLPIPAYNMQSNLVKPTQYRHMLKDAVVAIHFTLKHGASNSSNTNIVDIVNMRVLMFSYHQGPTNTTVKEICADRSL
;
A
#
# COMPACT_ATOMS: atom_id res chain seq x y z
N MET A 1 -36.09 12.22 -26.04
CA MET A 1 -35.29 11.39 -25.11
C MET A 1 -33.97 11.13 -25.80
N LYS A 2 -32.87 11.67 -25.28
CA LYS A 2 -31.53 11.54 -25.88
C LYS A 2 -30.82 10.43 -25.11
N ALA A 3 -30.44 9.37 -25.81
CA ALA A 3 -29.68 8.27 -25.22
C ALA A 3 -28.24 8.73 -24.99
N GLU A 4 -27.75 8.62 -23.76
CA GLU A 4 -26.33 8.75 -23.44
C GLU A 4 -25.61 7.49 -23.90
N SER A 5 -24.65 7.69 -24.80
CA SER A 5 -23.74 6.68 -25.30
C SER A 5 -22.69 6.41 -24.21
N SER A 6 -22.73 5.21 -23.64
CA SER A 6 -21.66 4.69 -22.79
C SER A 6 -20.45 4.39 -23.68
N ALA A 7 -19.46 5.27 -23.66
CA ALA A 7 -18.17 4.98 -24.26
C ALA A 7 -17.51 3.86 -23.44
N SER A 8 -17.48 2.66 -24.01
CA SER A 8 -16.62 1.59 -23.54
C SER A 8 -15.20 1.99 -23.92
N GLU A 9 -14.36 2.31 -22.94
CA GLU A 9 -12.93 2.49 -23.16
C GLU A 9 -12.35 1.12 -23.53
N THR A 10 -12.09 0.94 -24.82
CA THR A 10 -11.33 -0.19 -25.34
C THR A 10 -9.90 -0.05 -24.84
N ILE A 11 -9.50 -0.89 -23.88
CA ILE A 11 -8.11 -0.99 -23.42
C ILE A 11 -7.29 -1.49 -24.60
N SER A 12 -6.33 -0.68 -25.05
CA SER A 12 -5.39 -1.03 -26.11
C SER A 12 -4.47 -2.15 -25.63
N GLU A 13 -4.46 -3.27 -26.35
CA GLU A 13 -3.48 -4.35 -26.15
C GLU A 13 -2.06 -3.80 -26.35
N GLY A 14 -1.26 -3.78 -25.28
CA GLY A 14 0.16 -3.42 -25.34
C GLY A 14 0.71 -2.50 -24.23
N GLU A 15 -0.09 -2.09 -23.25
CA GLU A 15 0.44 -1.39 -22.07
C GLU A 15 1.03 -2.42 -21.08
N GLU A 16 2.36 -2.53 -21.04
CA GLU A 16 3.04 -3.24 -19.94
C GLU A 16 2.77 -2.48 -18.64
N PHE A 17 2.03 -3.10 -17.71
CA PHE A 17 1.84 -2.55 -16.38
C PHE A 17 3.19 -2.42 -15.68
N LEU A 18 3.38 -1.32 -14.94
CA LEU A 18 4.58 -1.17 -14.12
C LEU A 18 4.64 -2.33 -13.11
N PRO A 19 5.84 -2.84 -12.76
CA PRO A 19 5.99 -3.99 -11.86
C PRO A 19 5.26 -3.85 -10.51
N GLU A 20 5.00 -2.62 -10.08
CA GLU A 20 4.32 -2.28 -8.83
C GLU A 20 2.79 -2.50 -8.86
N PHE A 21 2.21 -2.72 -10.05
CA PHE A 21 0.81 -3.10 -10.28
C PHE A 21 0.67 -4.55 -10.77
N CYS A 22 1.79 -5.25 -10.99
CA CYS A 22 1.78 -6.68 -11.26
C CYS A 22 1.58 -7.45 -9.96
N ILE A 23 0.83 -8.55 -10.03
CA ILE A 23 0.68 -9.49 -8.90
C ILE A 23 1.93 -10.37 -8.75
N GLU A 24 2.80 -10.40 -9.75
CA GLU A 24 4.11 -11.04 -9.65
C GLU A 24 4.90 -10.49 -8.46
N ASN A 25 5.50 -11.38 -7.67
CA ASN A 25 6.28 -11.03 -6.48
C ASN A 25 5.50 -10.36 -5.33
N TRP A 26 4.16 -10.34 -5.37
CA TRP A 26 3.39 -9.93 -4.21
C TRP A 26 3.72 -10.82 -2.99
N PRO A 27 3.84 -10.24 -1.79
CA PRO A 27 4.31 -10.96 -0.62
C PRO A 27 3.28 -12.01 -0.18
N CYS A 28 3.65 -13.28 -0.30
CA CYS A 28 2.89 -14.42 0.21
C CYS A 28 3.80 -15.23 1.14
N GLU A 29 3.41 -15.37 2.41
CA GLU A 29 4.25 -16.04 3.42
C GLU A 29 4.21 -17.57 3.32
N HIS A 30 3.09 -18.13 2.85
CA HIS A 30 2.87 -19.57 2.78
C HIS A 30 2.92 -20.10 1.34
N ASP A 31 3.38 -21.33 1.16
CA ASP A 31 3.53 -21.93 -0.17
C ASP A 31 2.20 -22.10 -0.90
N VAL A 32 1.14 -22.46 -0.18
CA VAL A 32 -0.23 -22.52 -0.74
C VAL A 32 -0.68 -21.16 -1.27
N ALA A 33 -0.33 -20.06 -0.58
CA ALA A 33 -0.66 -18.71 -1.04
C ALA A 33 0.17 -18.29 -2.26
N LYS A 34 1.44 -18.71 -2.34
CA LYS A 34 2.29 -18.48 -3.53
C LYS A 34 1.76 -19.23 -4.75
N GLU A 35 1.32 -20.47 -4.57
CA GLU A 35 0.74 -21.28 -5.65
C GLU A 35 -0.56 -20.65 -6.16
N ALA A 36 -1.46 -20.27 -5.26
CA ALA A 36 -2.69 -19.55 -5.61
C ALA A 36 -2.39 -18.23 -6.34
N ARG A 37 -1.42 -17.44 -5.86
CA ARG A 37 -0.99 -16.20 -6.53
C ARG A 37 -0.48 -16.48 -7.95
N ASN A 38 0.30 -17.53 -8.15
CA ASN A 38 0.86 -17.85 -9.47
C ASN A 38 -0.24 -18.19 -10.49
N GLN A 39 -1.36 -18.77 -10.06
CA GLN A 39 -2.52 -19.02 -10.91
C GLN A 39 -3.26 -17.74 -11.32
N MET A 40 -2.97 -16.60 -10.69
CA MET A 40 -3.64 -15.32 -10.95
C MET A 40 -2.80 -14.36 -11.82
N ILE A 41 -1.53 -14.68 -12.10
CA ILE A 41 -0.58 -13.76 -12.74
C ILE A 41 -1.06 -13.27 -14.11
N ASP A 42 -1.62 -14.16 -14.91
CA ASP A 42 -2.01 -13.86 -16.30
C ASP A 42 -3.39 -13.18 -16.40
N GLU A 43 -4.22 -13.30 -15.36
CA GLU A 43 -5.63 -12.88 -15.39
C GLU A 43 -5.90 -11.62 -14.54
N PHE A 44 -5.03 -11.30 -13.57
CA PHE A 44 -5.31 -10.27 -12.57
C PHE A 44 -4.16 -9.27 -12.42
N HIS A 45 -4.54 -8.00 -12.24
CA HIS A 45 -3.63 -6.93 -11.85
C HIS A 45 -3.95 -6.43 -10.45
N VAL A 46 -2.97 -5.81 -9.80
CA VAL A 46 -3.14 -5.25 -8.46
C VAL A 46 -3.78 -3.88 -8.57
N LEU A 47 -4.90 -3.70 -7.87
CA LEU A 47 -5.51 -2.39 -7.61
C LEU A 47 -5.18 -1.98 -6.17
N PRO A 48 -4.09 -1.22 -5.95
CA PRO A 48 -3.69 -0.84 -4.61
C PRO A 48 -4.69 0.14 -4.00
N ILE A 49 -4.94 -0.01 -2.69
CA ILE A 49 -5.71 0.99 -1.92
C ILE A 49 -4.91 2.31 -1.95
N PRO A 50 -5.50 3.42 -2.44
CA PRO A 50 -4.81 4.70 -2.49
C PRO A 50 -4.27 5.12 -1.12
N ALA A 51 -3.00 5.50 -1.07
CA ALA A 51 -2.35 5.98 0.14
C ALA A 51 -1.77 7.38 -0.10
N TYR A 52 -1.94 8.26 0.88
CA TYR A 52 -1.47 9.65 0.80
C TYR A 52 -0.48 9.94 1.93
N ASN A 53 0.59 10.67 1.62
CA ASN A 53 1.53 11.13 2.64
C ASN A 53 0.97 12.33 3.44
N MET A 54 1.74 12.83 4.41
CA MET A 54 1.34 13.96 5.25
C MET A 54 1.09 15.24 4.43
N GLN A 55 1.70 15.38 3.26
CA GLN A 55 1.51 16.50 2.32
C GLN A 55 0.36 16.27 1.34
N SER A 56 -0.45 15.22 1.53
CA SER A 56 -1.56 14.83 0.63
C SER A 56 -1.12 14.38 -0.77
N ASN A 57 0.15 14.06 -0.98
CA ASN A 57 0.61 13.48 -2.23
C ASN A 57 0.34 11.97 -2.25
N LEU A 58 -0.06 11.45 -3.42
CA LEU A 58 -0.25 10.02 -3.61
C LEU A 58 1.10 9.30 -3.44
N VAL A 59 1.13 8.31 -2.55
CA VAL A 59 2.26 7.41 -2.35
C VAL A 59 2.17 6.33 -3.43
N LYS A 60 3.29 6.05 -4.10
CA LYS A 60 3.34 4.97 -5.09
C LYS A 60 3.42 3.59 -4.41
N PRO A 61 2.88 2.51 -5.00
CA PRO A 61 2.95 1.18 -4.40
C PRO A 61 4.38 0.72 -4.07
N THR A 62 5.38 1.05 -4.90
CA THR A 62 6.81 0.83 -4.59
C THR A 62 7.28 1.44 -3.28
N GLN A 63 6.63 2.50 -2.80
CA GLN A 63 6.98 3.21 -1.57
C GLN A 63 6.18 2.71 -0.36
N TYR A 64 5.16 1.88 -0.53
CA TYR A 64 4.24 1.49 0.56
C TYR A 64 4.97 0.85 1.73
N ARG A 65 5.89 -0.09 1.47
CA ARG A 65 6.64 -0.75 2.54
C ARG A 65 7.48 0.24 3.35
N HIS A 66 8.05 1.25 2.73
CA HIS A 66 8.85 2.25 3.43
C HIS A 66 7.99 3.28 4.17
N MET A 67 6.88 3.71 3.54
CA MET A 67 6.06 4.82 4.01
C MET A 67 4.95 4.41 4.99
N LEU A 68 4.43 3.19 4.86
CA LEU A 68 3.27 2.70 5.62
C LEU A 68 3.65 1.73 6.73
N LYS A 69 4.80 1.06 6.63
CA LYS A 69 5.22 0.11 7.66
C LYS A 69 5.43 0.85 8.98
N ASP A 70 4.69 0.41 10.00
CA ASP A 70 4.68 0.97 11.35
C ASP A 70 4.20 2.45 11.42
N ALA A 71 3.68 3.01 10.32
CA ALA A 71 3.17 4.37 10.30
C ALA A 71 1.80 4.46 10.98
N VAL A 72 1.51 5.59 11.61
CA VAL A 72 0.16 5.91 12.06
C VAL A 72 -0.59 6.50 10.88
N VAL A 73 -1.68 5.85 10.48
CA VAL A 73 -2.50 6.26 9.33
C VAL A 73 -3.95 6.51 9.76
N ALA A 74 -4.56 7.51 9.13
CA ALA A 74 -6.02 7.62 9.07
C ALA A 74 -6.52 6.70 7.95
N ILE A 75 -7.50 5.85 8.27
CA ILE A 75 -8.18 4.99 7.30
C ILE A 75 -9.56 5.59 7.03
N HIS A 76 -9.84 5.90 5.78
CA HIS A 76 -11.19 6.25 5.34
C HIS A 76 -11.86 4.99 4.79
N PHE A 77 -13.01 4.65 5.32
CA PHE A 77 -13.78 3.48 4.91
C PHE A 77 -15.27 3.78 4.88
N THR A 78 -16.03 3.01 4.11
CA THR A 78 -17.49 2.97 4.20
C THR A 78 -17.91 1.71 4.93
N LEU A 79 -18.89 1.83 5.82
CA LEU A 79 -19.44 0.71 6.58
C LEU A 79 -20.85 0.41 6.09
N LYS A 80 -21.07 -0.84 5.67
CA LYS A 80 -22.37 -1.35 5.26
C LYS A 80 -22.81 -2.43 6.23
N HIS A 81 -23.95 -2.23 6.86
CA HIS A 81 -24.58 -3.25 7.69
C HIS A 81 -25.41 -4.18 6.82
N GLY A 82 -25.00 -5.43 6.69
CA GLY A 82 -25.77 -6.51 6.09
C GLY A 82 -26.50 -7.29 7.18
N ALA A 83 -27.82 -7.33 7.11
CA ALA A 83 -28.63 -8.22 7.95
C ALA A 83 -29.11 -9.41 7.11
N SER A 84 -28.88 -10.62 7.62
CA SER A 84 -29.52 -11.85 7.15
C SER A 84 -30.41 -12.40 8.25
N ASN A 85 -31.28 -13.35 7.91
CA ASN A 85 -32.33 -13.89 8.79
C ASN A 85 -31.81 -14.45 10.13
N SER A 86 -30.51 -14.72 10.26
CA SER A 86 -29.87 -15.30 11.45
C SER A 86 -28.56 -14.63 11.88
N SER A 87 -28.09 -13.59 11.19
CA SER A 87 -26.85 -12.90 11.55
C SER A 87 -26.77 -11.48 11.02
N ASN A 88 -26.09 -10.62 11.77
CA ASN A 88 -25.71 -9.29 11.34
C ASN A 88 -24.22 -9.30 10.99
N THR A 89 -23.88 -8.84 9.80
CA THR A 89 -22.51 -8.73 9.31
C THR A 89 -22.24 -7.29 8.93
N ASN A 90 -21.16 -6.73 9.45
CA ASN A 90 -20.68 -5.41 9.06
C ASN A 90 -19.60 -5.59 7.99
N ILE A 91 -19.81 -5.00 6.81
CA ILE A 91 -18.85 -4.98 5.71
C ILE A 91 -18.17 -3.61 5.71
N VAL A 92 -16.83 -3.61 5.68
CA VAL A 92 -16.00 -2.41 5.65
C VAL A 92 -15.29 -2.34 4.30
N ASP A 93 -15.63 -1.33 3.50
CA ASP A 93 -14.92 -1.04 2.25
C ASP A 93 -13.89 0.05 2.53
N ILE A 94 -12.61 -0.29 2.51
CA ILE A 94 -11.53 0.69 2.68
C ILE A 94 -11.40 1.53 1.40
N VAL A 95 -11.50 2.85 1.54
CA VAL A 95 -11.45 3.80 0.42
C VAL A 95 -10.04 4.30 0.20
N ASN A 96 -9.35 4.74 1.26
CA ASN A 96 -7.95 5.20 1.19
C ASN A 96 -7.31 5.26 2.58
N MET A 97 -6.00 5.47 2.57
CA MET A 97 -5.18 5.68 3.76
C MET A 97 -4.43 7.01 3.67
N ARG A 98 -4.25 7.68 4.81
CA ARG A 98 -3.44 8.91 4.90
C ARG A 98 -2.46 8.78 6.06
N VAL A 99 -1.18 8.95 5.78
CA VAL A 99 -0.13 8.98 6.80
C VAL A 99 -0.31 10.23 7.66
N LEU A 100 -0.42 10.02 8.98
CA LEU A 100 -0.44 11.06 9.99
C LEU A 100 0.95 11.23 10.62
N MET A 101 1.71 10.14 10.73
CA MET A 101 3.04 10.12 11.34
C MET A 101 3.84 8.90 10.85
N PHE A 102 5.13 9.09 10.56
CA PHE A 102 6.05 7.99 10.26
C PHE A 102 6.55 7.31 11.55
N SER A 103 6.85 6.02 11.46
CA SER A 103 7.66 5.35 12.48
C SER A 103 9.10 5.83 12.40
N TYR A 104 9.65 6.31 13.51
CA TYR A 104 11.10 6.52 13.62
C TYR A 104 11.77 5.17 13.87
N HIS A 105 12.22 4.50 12.80
CA HIS A 105 13.25 3.47 12.91
C HIS A 105 14.62 4.12 13.09
N GLN A 106 14.82 4.87 14.17
CA GLN A 106 16.15 5.21 14.68
C GLN A 106 16.24 4.76 16.13
N GLY A 107 16.48 3.47 16.33
CA GLY A 107 17.29 3.09 17.49
C GLY A 107 18.68 3.69 17.31
N PRO A 108 19.38 4.12 18.38
CA PRO A 108 20.70 4.70 18.25
C PRO A 108 21.63 3.67 17.59
N THR A 109 21.96 3.87 16.30
CA THR A 109 23.15 3.22 15.75
C THR A 109 24.30 3.81 16.55
N ASN A 110 24.99 2.95 17.30
CA ASN A 110 26.11 3.27 18.16
C ASN A 110 27.26 3.79 17.28
N THR A 111 27.15 5.04 16.82
CA THR A 111 28.24 5.77 16.20
C THR A 111 29.15 6.14 17.34
N THR A 112 30.19 5.34 17.52
CA THR A 112 31.31 5.65 18.40
C THR A 112 31.81 7.03 18.04
N VAL A 113 31.41 8.04 18.81
CA VAL A 113 32.06 9.35 18.81
C VAL A 113 33.46 9.06 19.35
N LYS A 114 34.43 8.88 18.45
CA LYS A 114 35.83 8.98 18.83
C LYS A 114 36.02 10.40 19.32
N GLU A 115 36.04 10.56 20.64
CA GLU A 115 36.55 11.74 21.32
C GLU A 115 37.92 12.03 20.72
N ILE A 116 38.00 13.07 19.90
CA ILE A 116 39.26 13.68 19.52
C ILE A 116 39.67 14.49 20.75
N CYS A 117 40.38 13.83 21.68
CA CYS A 117 41.19 14.54 22.65
C CYS A 117 42.29 15.26 21.85
N ALA A 118 42.05 16.55 21.59
CA ALA A 118 43.09 17.43 21.10
C ALA A 118 44.15 17.55 22.20
N ASP A 119 45.33 17.00 21.90
CA ASP A 119 46.60 17.27 22.53
C ASP A 119 46.77 18.79 22.71
N ARG A 120 46.82 19.22 23.97
CA ARG A 120 47.41 20.50 24.36
C ARG A 120 48.52 20.23 25.35
N SER A 121 49.62 19.73 24.82
CA SER A 121 50.95 20.08 25.29
C SER A 121 51.13 21.60 25.20
N LEU A 122 51.28 22.26 26.36
CA LEU A 122 52.21 23.37 26.65
C LEU A 122 52.25 23.60 28.17
#